data_AF-A0A4Y8C9D3-F1
#
_entry.id   AF-A0A4Y8C9D3-F1
#
_cell.length_a   1.000
_cell.length_b   1.000
_cell.length_c   1.000
_cell.angle_alpha   90.00
_cell.angle_beta   90.00
_cell.angle_gamma   90.00
#
_symmetry.space_group_name_H-M   'P 1'
#
loop_
_entity.id
_entity.type
_entity.pdbx_description
1 polymer ?
#
loop_
_entity_poly.entity_id
_entity_poly.type
_entity_poly.pdbx_seq_one_letter_code
_entity_poly.pdbx_strand_id
1 'polypeptide(L)'
;LKILQSVKDEFGMKILTDIHESNQAAAVSEVADVLQIPAFLCRQTDLLVAAAKTKAKVNIKKGQFLNPSDIKYSVKKVLQTRGIEDEGYEAAQKNGVFVAERGASFGYGNLVVDMRSLVIMREFAPVIFDATHSVQMPGAAGGSSG
;
A
#
# COMPACT_ATOMS: atom_id res chain seq x y z
N LEU A 1 4.30 17.58 -4.61
CA LEU A 1 5.08 17.66 -3.35
C LEU A 1 4.94 19.00 -2.63
N LYS A 2 5.18 20.16 -3.27
CA LYS A 2 5.06 21.49 -2.60
C LYS A 2 3.74 21.69 -1.85
N ILE A 3 2.61 21.38 -2.48
CA ILE A 3 1.27 21.51 -1.85
C ILE A 3 1.15 20.60 -0.62
N LEU A 4 1.63 19.36 -0.69
CA LEU A 4 1.61 18.43 0.44
C LEU A 4 2.51 18.92 1.59
N GLN A 5 3.65 19.53 1.26
CA GLN A 5 4.51 20.17 2.25
C GLN A 5 3.80 21.34 2.92
N SER A 6 3.13 22.21 2.16
CA SER A 6 2.34 23.31 2.73
C SER A 6 1.25 22.81 3.68
N VAL A 7 0.53 21.74 3.33
CA VAL A 7 -0.46 21.12 4.23
C VAL A 7 0.18 20.60 5.52
N LYS A 8 1.37 20.00 5.41
CA LYS A 8 2.13 19.49 6.56
C LYS A 8 2.58 20.61 7.48
N ASP A 9 3.09 21.71 6.91
CA ASP A 9 3.60 22.87 7.65
C ASP A 9 2.47 23.67 8.31
N GLU A 10 1.35 23.84 7.61
CA GLU A 10 0.22 24.65 8.08
C GLU A 10 -0.62 23.92 9.13
N PHE A 11 -0.88 22.62 8.92
CA PHE A 11 -1.83 21.87 9.76
C PHE A 11 -1.17 20.82 10.65
N GLY A 12 0.15 20.60 10.55
CA GLY A 12 0.87 19.59 11.34
C GLY A 12 0.43 18.15 11.06
N MET A 13 -0.27 17.91 9.95
CA MET A 13 -0.83 16.59 9.62
C MET A 13 0.22 15.68 8.99
N LYS A 14 0.10 14.38 9.26
CA LYS A 14 0.89 13.37 8.55
C LYS A 14 0.40 13.23 7.11
N ILE A 15 1.34 13.08 6.19
CA ILE A 15 1.10 12.98 4.76
C ILE A 15 1.24 11.53 4.30
N LEU A 16 0.27 11.08 3.51
CA LEU A 16 0.33 9.84 2.74
C LEU A 16 0.16 10.19 1.27
N THR A 17 1.04 9.68 0.42
CA THR A 17 0.90 9.76 -1.05
C THR A 17 1.49 8.51 -1.68
N ASP A 18 1.03 8.18 -2.88
CA ASP A 18 1.55 7.06 -3.65
C ASP A 18 2.80 7.39 -4.48
N ILE A 19 3.52 6.33 -4.82
CA ILE A 19 4.64 6.35 -5.77
C ILE A 19 4.40 5.29 -6.85
N HIS A 20 4.91 5.56 -8.04
CA HIS A 20 4.70 4.74 -9.23
C HIS A 20 6.00 4.15 -9.79
N GLU A 21 7.13 4.77 -9.48
CA GLU A 21 8.47 4.35 -9.93
C GLU A 21 9.49 4.46 -8.80
N SER A 22 10.52 3.61 -8.82
CA SER A 22 11.52 3.51 -7.75
C SER A 22 12.28 4.81 -7.49
N ASN A 23 12.56 5.60 -8.54
CA ASN A 23 13.26 6.89 -8.44
C ASN A 23 12.44 7.96 -7.65
N GLN A 24 11.13 7.80 -7.53
CA GLN A 24 10.26 8.74 -6.81
C GLN A 24 10.39 8.59 -5.29
N ALA A 25 10.74 7.40 -4.79
CA ALA A 25 10.67 7.07 -3.37
C ALA A 25 11.47 8.05 -2.49
N ALA A 26 12.71 8.37 -2.87
CA ALA A 26 13.57 9.26 -2.09
C ALA A 26 12.96 10.66 -1.95
N ALA A 27 12.69 11.34 -3.06
CA ALA A 27 12.16 12.70 -3.07
C ALA A 27 10.76 12.80 -2.43
N VAL A 28 9.89 11.81 -2.66
CA VAL A 28 8.55 11.80 -2.07
C VAL A 28 8.62 11.57 -0.55
N SER A 29 9.55 10.75 -0.07
CA SER A 29 9.73 10.48 1.37
C SER A 29 10.26 11.66 2.20
N GLU A 30 10.77 12.71 1.55
CA GLU A 30 11.12 13.97 2.24
C GLU A 30 9.88 14.68 2.77
N VAL A 31 8.73 14.50 2.11
CA VAL A 31 7.45 15.14 2.46
C VAL A 31 6.49 14.15 3.10
N ALA A 32 6.35 12.95 2.50
CA ALA A 32 5.38 11.95 2.90
C ALA A 32 5.86 11.11 4.09
N ASP A 33 5.03 11.02 5.13
CA ASP A 33 5.26 10.14 6.29
C ASP A 33 4.93 8.68 5.96
N VAL A 34 4.07 8.46 4.96
CA VAL A 34 3.70 7.14 4.45
C VAL A 34 3.77 7.13 2.92
N LEU A 35 4.57 6.22 2.37
CA LEU A 35 4.57 5.90 0.95
C LEU A 35 3.56 4.80 0.67
N GLN A 36 2.61 5.09 -0.22
CA GLN A 36 1.63 4.11 -0.67
C GLN A 36 2.08 3.42 -1.96
N ILE A 37 2.01 2.09 -1.98
CA ILE A 37 2.26 1.28 -3.17
C ILE A 37 0.92 1.01 -3.85
N PRO A 38 0.72 1.45 -5.11
CA PRO A 38 -0.50 1.20 -5.87
C PRO A 38 -0.78 -0.29 -6.04
N ALA A 39 -2.06 -0.65 -6.10
CA ALA A 39 -2.51 -2.04 -6.16
C ALA A 39 -1.88 -2.84 -7.32
N PHE A 40 -1.77 -2.23 -8.51
CA PHE A 40 -1.15 -2.88 -9.67
C PHE A 40 0.36 -3.07 -9.54
N LEU A 41 1.00 -2.31 -8.64
CA LEU A 41 2.44 -2.33 -8.44
C LEU A 41 2.83 -3.09 -7.16
N CYS A 42 1.88 -3.75 -6.50
CA CYS A 42 2.11 -4.41 -5.21
C CYS A 42 3.13 -5.56 -5.27
N ARG A 43 3.47 -6.07 -6.46
CA ARG A 43 4.50 -7.10 -6.69
C ARG A 43 5.80 -6.57 -7.31
N GLN A 44 5.92 -5.25 -7.52
CA GLN A 44 7.11 -4.68 -8.14
C GLN A 44 8.24 -4.57 -7.11
N THR A 45 9.16 -5.54 -7.17
CA THR A 45 10.26 -5.67 -6.20
C THR A 45 11.07 -4.38 -6.07
N ASP A 46 11.44 -3.75 -7.19
CA ASP A 46 12.29 -2.56 -7.15
C ASP A 46 11.57 -1.36 -6.52
N LEU A 47 10.25 -1.27 -6.69
CA LEU A 47 9.45 -0.21 -6.07
C LEU A 47 9.34 -0.43 -4.55
N LEU A 48 9.07 -1.67 -4.14
CA LEU A 48 9.01 -2.06 -2.73
C LEU A 48 10.36 -1.83 -2.03
N VAL A 49 11.46 -2.22 -2.68
CA VAL A 49 12.82 -2.02 -2.17
C VAL A 49 13.13 -0.52 -2.05
N ALA A 50 12.80 0.27 -3.07
CA ALA A 50 13.02 1.71 -3.04
C ALA A 50 12.25 2.40 -1.90
N ALA A 51 10.96 2.07 -1.72
CA ALA A 51 10.16 2.58 -0.61
C ALA A 51 10.73 2.14 0.75
N ALA A 52 11.13 0.87 0.88
CA ALA A 52 11.64 0.30 2.11
C ALA A 52 12.96 0.94 2.59
N LYS A 53 13.81 1.40 1.66
CA LYS A 53 15.07 2.11 1.94
C LYS A 53 14.87 3.53 2.50
N THR A 54 13.65 4.07 2.44
CA THR A 54 13.32 5.36 3.02
C THR A 54 12.92 5.23 4.50
N LYS A 55 12.89 6.36 5.22
CA LYS A 55 12.38 6.43 6.60
C LYS A 55 10.85 6.44 6.69
N ALA A 56 10.15 6.63 5.58
CA ALA A 56 8.69 6.68 5.55
C ALA A 56 8.09 5.30 5.87
N LYS A 57 6.88 5.28 6.43
CA LYS A 57 6.10 4.03 6.54
C LYS A 57 5.68 3.58 5.14
N VAL A 58 5.38 2.30 4.97
CA VAL A 58 4.95 1.74 3.68
C VAL A 58 3.55 1.18 3.81
N ASN A 59 2.61 1.64 2.99
CA ASN A 59 1.27 1.07 2.88
C ASN A 59 1.12 0.38 1.51
N ILE A 60 0.90 -0.94 1.50
CA ILE A 60 0.81 -1.72 0.27
C ILE A 60 -0.66 -2.00 -0.03
N LYS A 61 -1.21 -1.41 -1.09
CA LYS A 61 -2.56 -1.79 -1.56
C LYS A 61 -2.50 -3.19 -2.15
N LYS A 62 -3.37 -4.09 -1.67
CA LYS A 62 -3.50 -5.44 -2.23
C LYS A 62 -3.96 -5.34 -3.69
N GLY A 63 -3.24 -5.96 -4.60
CA GLY A 63 -3.65 -6.10 -6.00
C GLY A 63 -5.01 -6.79 -6.12
N GLN A 64 -5.81 -6.37 -7.10
CA GLN A 64 -7.13 -6.97 -7.37
C GLN A 64 -6.99 -8.42 -7.86
N PHE A 65 -5.81 -8.79 -8.39
CA PHE A 65 -5.44 -10.13 -8.83
C PHE A 65 -4.81 -11.00 -7.73
N LEU A 66 -4.61 -10.46 -6.52
CA LEU A 66 -3.81 -11.12 -5.48
C LEU A 66 -4.72 -11.84 -4.46
N ASN A 67 -4.34 -13.08 -4.11
CA ASN A 67 -4.89 -13.78 -2.96
C ASN A 67 -4.46 -13.05 -1.67
N PRO A 68 -5.34 -12.87 -0.67
CA PRO A 68 -4.98 -12.25 0.61
C PRO A 68 -3.70 -12.80 1.25
N SER A 69 -3.49 -14.13 1.24
CA SER A 69 -2.31 -14.74 1.84
C SER A 69 -0.99 -14.43 1.12
N ASP A 70 -1.05 -14.05 -0.16
CA ASP A 70 0.15 -13.76 -0.96
C ASP A 70 0.72 -12.37 -0.69
N ILE A 71 -0.03 -11.48 -0.03
CA ILE A 71 0.50 -10.15 0.34
C ILE A 71 1.70 -10.27 1.30
N LYS A 72 1.80 -11.37 2.04
CA LYS A 72 2.90 -11.67 2.96
C LYS A 72 4.27 -11.53 2.30
N TYR A 73 4.39 -11.90 1.02
CA TYR A 73 5.66 -11.81 0.30
C TYR A 73 6.10 -10.36 0.06
N SER A 74 5.14 -9.45 -0.15
CA SER A 74 5.40 -8.02 -0.33
C SER A 74 5.79 -7.37 1.00
N VAL A 75 5.09 -7.73 2.09
CA VAL A 75 5.43 -7.30 3.46
C VAL A 75 6.83 -7.79 3.84
N LYS A 76 7.09 -9.08 3.66
CA LYS A 76 8.40 -9.70 3.90
C LYS A 76 9.50 -9.01 3.12
N LYS A 77 9.26 -8.65 1.85
CA LYS A 77 10.26 -7.97 1.04
C LYS A 77 10.64 -6.60 1.62
N VAL A 78 9.66 -5.84 2.10
CA VAL A 78 9.91 -4.54 2.76
C VAL A 78 10.69 -4.74 4.07
N LEU A 79 10.28 -5.71 4.90
CA LEU A 79 10.96 -6.02 6.16
C LEU A 79 12.41 -6.47 5.96
N GLN A 80 12.66 -7.42 5.05
CA GLN A 80 14.00 -7.89 4.73
C GLN A 80 14.90 -6.78 4.19
N THR A 81 14.35 -5.88 3.36
CA THR A 81 15.11 -4.73 2.85
C THR A 81 15.50 -3.76 3.97
N ARG A 82 14.72 -3.71 5.06
CA ARG A 82 15.01 -2.97 6.28
C ARG A 82 15.92 -3.72 7.25
N GLY A 83 16.40 -4.91 6.91
CA GLY A 83 17.24 -5.74 7.76
C GLY A 83 16.49 -6.42 8.91
N ILE A 84 15.18 -6.61 8.78
CA ILE A 84 14.33 -7.27 9.79
C ILE A 84 14.09 -8.72 9.36
N GLU A 85 14.49 -9.66 10.22
CA GLU A 85 14.30 -11.10 10.00
C GLU A 85 12.95 -11.61 10.51
N ASP A 86 12.40 -10.94 11.53
CA ASP A 86 11.08 -11.26 12.08
C ASP A 86 9.96 -11.03 11.06
N GLU A 87 8.93 -11.86 11.13
CA GLU A 87 7.74 -11.78 10.28
C GLU A 87 6.46 -11.69 11.12
N GLY A 88 5.35 -11.31 10.47
CA GLY A 88 4.03 -11.24 11.09
C GLY A 88 3.62 -9.85 11.54
N TYR A 89 2.39 -9.77 12.07
CA TYR A 89 1.74 -8.52 12.46
C TYR A 89 2.63 -7.56 13.27
N GLU A 90 3.23 -8.06 14.35
CA GLU A 90 4.03 -7.24 15.27
C GLU A 90 5.30 -6.69 14.61
N ALA A 91 5.99 -7.53 13.83
CA ALA A 91 7.17 -7.13 13.08
C ALA A 91 6.83 -6.05 12.05
N ALA A 92 5.73 -6.24 11.29
CA ALA A 92 5.25 -5.25 10.33
C ALA A 92 4.84 -3.94 11.02
N GLN A 93 4.09 -4.01 12.13
CA GLN A 93 3.62 -2.83 12.85
C GLN A 93 4.78 -2.00 13.40
N LYS A 94 5.71 -2.65 14.11
CA LYS A 94 6.89 -2.00 14.70
C LYS A 94 7.76 -1.33 13.63
N ASN A 95 7.85 -1.95 12.46
CA ASN A 95 8.64 -1.46 11.35
C ASN A 95 7.83 -0.65 10.32
N GLY A 96 6.61 -0.23 10.66
CA GLY A 96 5.82 0.70 9.86
C GLY A 96 5.43 0.17 8.48
N VAL A 97 5.08 -1.11 8.36
CA VAL A 97 4.58 -1.75 7.13
C VAL A 97 3.11 -2.09 7.31
N PHE A 98 2.27 -1.66 6.37
CA PHE A 98 0.82 -1.79 6.38
C PHE A 98 0.35 -2.42 5.08
N VAL A 99 -0.83 -3.03 5.11
CA VAL A 99 -1.51 -3.54 3.92
C VAL A 99 -2.92 -2.98 3.84
N ALA A 100 -3.38 -2.70 2.63
CA ALA A 100 -4.72 -2.16 2.42
C ALA A 100 -5.56 -3.07 1.51
N GLU A 101 -6.69 -3.54 2.02
CA GLU A 101 -7.74 -4.20 1.24
C GLU A 101 -8.46 -3.15 0.38
N ARG A 102 -8.68 -3.47 -0.90
CA ARG A 102 -9.37 -2.57 -1.85
C ARG A 102 -10.26 -3.31 -2.86
N GLY A 103 -10.60 -4.56 -2.61
CA GLY A 103 -11.33 -5.45 -3.51
C GLY A 103 -10.44 -6.40 -4.33
N ALA A 104 -11.07 -7.44 -4.84
CA ALA A 104 -10.53 -8.39 -5.81
C ALA A 104 -11.38 -8.39 -7.08
N SER A 105 -10.78 -8.69 -8.22
CA SER A 105 -11.50 -8.76 -9.50
C SER A 105 -12.61 -9.82 -9.44
N PHE A 106 -13.84 -9.43 -9.79
CA PHE A 106 -15.00 -10.30 -9.80
C PHE A 106 -15.69 -10.28 -11.16
N GLY A 107 -15.17 -11.08 -12.08
CA GLY A 107 -15.52 -10.97 -13.50
C GLY A 107 -14.98 -9.67 -14.11
N TYR A 108 -15.65 -9.17 -15.15
CA TYR A 108 -15.25 -7.96 -15.86
C TYR A 108 -15.95 -6.72 -15.29
N GLY A 109 -15.20 -5.62 -15.16
CA GLY A 109 -15.74 -4.32 -14.76
C GLY A 109 -16.25 -4.25 -13.32
N ASN A 110 -15.95 -5.24 -12.48
CA ASN A 110 -16.46 -5.31 -11.12
C ASN A 110 -15.43 -5.82 -10.11
N LEU A 111 -15.65 -5.46 -8.84
CA LEU A 111 -14.85 -5.87 -7.70
C LEU A 111 -15.72 -6.47 -6.61
N VAL A 112 -15.16 -7.41 -5.87
CA VAL A 112 -15.76 -7.94 -4.65
C VAL A 112 -14.78 -7.79 -3.49
N VAL A 113 -15.30 -7.44 -2.31
CA VAL A 113 -14.53 -7.49 -1.06
C VAL A 113 -14.83 -8.81 -0.37
N ASP A 114 -13.85 -9.70 -0.34
CA ASP A 114 -13.88 -10.86 0.55
C ASP A 114 -13.47 -10.41 1.96
N MET A 115 -14.44 -10.28 2.88
CA MET A 115 -14.15 -9.80 4.25
C MET A 115 -13.21 -10.72 5.04
N ARG A 116 -13.02 -11.98 4.62
CA ARG A 116 -12.03 -12.90 5.22
C ARG A 116 -10.60 -12.39 5.01
N SER A 117 -10.36 -11.64 3.93
CA SER A 117 -9.06 -11.03 3.61
C SER A 117 -8.52 -10.17 4.75
N LEU A 118 -9.38 -9.47 5.49
CA LEU A 118 -8.98 -8.60 6.59
C LEU A 118 -8.33 -9.39 7.73
N VAL A 119 -8.86 -10.59 8.01
CA VAL A 119 -8.32 -11.47 9.05
C VAL A 119 -7.05 -12.16 8.56
N ILE A 120 -7.08 -12.70 7.34
CA ILE A 120 -5.94 -13.39 6.73
C ILE A 120 -4.72 -12.46 6.63
N MET A 121 -4.90 -11.25 6.12
CA MET A 121 -3.80 -10.30 5.96
C MET A 121 -3.26 -9.79 7.31
N ARG A 122 -4.09 -9.80 8.35
CA ARG A 122 -3.70 -9.39 9.70
C ARG A 122 -2.65 -10.30 10.31
N GLU A 123 -2.54 -11.55 9.87
CA GLU A 123 -1.43 -12.43 10.27
C GLU A 123 -0.07 -11.85 9.89
N PHE A 124 -0.01 -11.04 8.83
CA PHE A 124 1.23 -10.54 8.25
C PHE A 124 1.50 -9.06 8.51
N ALA A 125 0.46 -8.22 8.62
CA ALA A 125 0.61 -6.78 8.85
C ALA A 125 -0.67 -6.11 9.37
N PRO A 126 -0.59 -4.91 9.98
CA PRO A 126 -1.77 -4.07 10.20
C PRO A 126 -2.53 -3.80 8.90
N VAL A 127 -3.86 -3.99 8.96
CA VAL A 127 -4.74 -3.94 7.80
C VAL A 127 -5.56 -2.66 7.79
N ILE A 128 -5.60 -2.00 6.64
CA ILE A 128 -6.45 -0.85 6.31
C ILE A 128 -7.52 -1.32 5.32
N PHE A 129 -8.74 -0.80 5.44
CA PHE A 129 -9.80 -1.04 4.45
C PHE A 129 -10.03 0.23 3.62
N ASP A 130 -9.77 0.17 2.31
CA ASP A 130 -10.05 1.24 1.36
C ASP A 130 -11.51 1.15 0.91
N ALA A 131 -12.41 1.78 1.69
CA ALA A 131 -13.84 1.75 1.44
C ALA A 131 -14.22 2.34 0.06
N THR A 132 -13.50 3.37 -0.39
CA THR A 132 -13.81 4.09 -1.63
C THR A 132 -13.51 3.26 -2.87
N HIS A 133 -12.30 2.71 -2.96
CA HIS A 133 -11.88 1.97 -4.15
C HIS A 133 -12.46 0.56 -4.21
N SER A 134 -12.94 0.04 -3.07
CA SER A 134 -13.59 -1.27 -2.97
C SER A 134 -14.96 -1.33 -3.66
N VAL A 135 -15.63 -0.19 -3.85
CA VAL A 135 -16.97 -0.10 -4.47
C VAL A 135 -16.93 0.44 -5.90
N GLN A 136 -15.74 0.72 -6.41
CA GLN A 136 -15.53 1.19 -7.77
C GLN A 136 -15.88 0.10 -8.79
N MET A 137 -16.42 0.53 -9.94
CA MET A 137 -16.62 -0.31 -11.13
C MET A 137 -15.52 0.00 -12.16
N PRO A 138 -14.44 -0.80 -12.24
CA PRO A 138 -13.30 -0.50 -13.11
C PRO A 138 -13.72 -0.34 -14.57
N GLY A 139 -13.42 0.81 -15.17
CA GLY A 139 -13.67 1.08 -16.59
C GLY A 139 -15.13 1.40 -16.96
N ALA A 140 -16.06 1.36 -16.01
CA ALA A 140 -17.49 1.59 -16.28
C ALA A 140 -17.81 3.04 -16.72
N ALA A 141 -16.95 4.00 -16.38
CA ALA A 141 -17.14 5.42 -16.71
C ALA A 141 -16.43 5.86 -18.01
N GLY A 142 -16.38 5.00 -19.03
CA GLY A 142 -15.82 5.36 -20.34
C GLY A 142 -14.31 5.63 -20.34
N GLY A 143 -13.56 4.94 -19.47
CA GLY A 143 -12.10 5.06 -19.35
C GLY A 143 -11.63 5.70 -18.04
N SER A 144 -12.52 6.19 -17.17
CA SER A 144 -12.16 6.66 -15.83
C SER A 144 -12.47 5.64 -14.73
N SER A 145 -11.67 5.70 -13.67
CA SER A 145 -11.87 4.99 -12.42
C SER A 145 -12.94 5.76 -11.62
N GLY A 146 -14.23 5.54 -11.93
CA GLY A 146 -15.36 6.11 -11.19
C GLY A 146 -15.40 5.69 -9.73
#